data_AF-A0A7J5AJR4-F1
#
_entry.id   AF-A0A7J5AJR4-F1
#
_cell.length_a   1.000
_cell.length_b   1.000
_cell.length_c   1.000
_cell.angle_alpha   90.00
_cell.angle_beta   90.00
_cell.angle_gamma   90.00
#
_symmetry.space_group_name_H-M   'P 1'
#
loop_
_entity.id
_entity.type
_entity.pdbx_description
1 polymer ?
#
loop_
_entity_poly.entity_id
_entity_poly.type
_entity_poly.pdbx_seq_one_letter_code
_entity_poly.pdbx_strand_id
1 'polypeptide(L)' 'MNIGNYITSGILQDYCLGVLTIEEEKKVENMCHDFPAVANELQLLQKTLEKYTANNSIFRRNELRMKVWEAVKKLWEANP' A
#
# COMPACT_ATOMS: atom_id res chain seq x y z
N MET A 1 -7.79 22.75 -10.16
CA MET A 1 -6.71 21.75 -10.25
C MET A 1 -7.06 20.76 -11.35
N ASN A 2 -6.12 20.40 -12.22
CA ASN A 2 -6.36 19.40 -13.27
C ASN A 2 -6.01 18.00 -12.72
N ILE A 3 -7.01 17.14 -12.59
CA ILE A 3 -6.86 15.78 -12.03
C ILE A 3 -5.85 14.95 -12.85
N GLY A 4 -5.83 15.13 -14.17
CA GLY A 4 -4.87 14.47 -15.05
C GLY A 4 -3.43 14.83 -14.71
N ASN A 5 -3.14 16.12 -14.46
CA ASN A 5 -1.79 16.57 -14.07
C ASN A 5 -1.39 16.03 -12.69
N TYR A 6 -2.35 15.84 -11.79
CA TYR A 6 -2.08 15.26 -10.48
C TYR A 6 -1.71 13.77 -10.60
N ILE A 7 -2.47 13.01 -11.39
CA ILE A 7 -2.21 11.60 -11.68
C ILE A 7 -0.82 11.41 -12.32
N THR A 8 -0.46 12.27 -13.28
CA THR A 8 0.83 12.16 -13.98
C THR A 8 2.02 12.79 -13.23
N SER A 9 1.81 13.37 -12.05
CA SER A 9 2.86 14.08 -11.31
C SER A 9 3.90 13.17 -10.65
N GLY A 10 3.63 11.87 -10.49
CA GLY A 10 4.49 10.94 -9.75
C GLY A 10 4.08 10.73 -8.29
N ILE A 11 3.17 11.57 -7.75
CA ILE A 11 2.83 11.54 -6.32
C ILE A 11 2.15 10.24 -5.87
N LEU A 12 1.39 9.58 -6.74
CA LEU A 12 0.72 8.31 -6.41
C LEU A 12 1.73 7.14 -6.35
N GLN A 13 2.79 7.21 -7.15
CA GLN A 13 3.90 6.27 -7.12
C GLN A 13 4.68 6.43 -5.82
N ASP A 14 5.01 7.67 -5.46
CA ASP A 14 5.71 7.98 -4.21
C ASP A 14 4.89 7.57 -2.98
N TYR A 15 3.56 7.76 -3.03
CA TYR A 15 2.64 7.24 -2.02
C TYR A 15 2.72 5.72 -1.90
N CYS A 16 2.65 4.99 -3.01
CA CYS A 16 2.76 3.52 -3.00
C CYS A 16 4.09 3.02 -2.43
N LEU A 17 5.17 3.79 -2.62
CA LEU A 17 6.50 3.46 -2.12
C LEU A 17 6.72 3.86 -0.65
N GLY A 18 5.79 4.60 -0.04
CA GLY A 18 5.89 5.05 1.35
C GLY A 18 7.01 6.05 1.60
N VAL A 19 7.30 6.92 0.61
CA VAL A 19 8.36 7.95 0.71
C VAL A 19 7.83 9.36 0.92
N LEU A 20 6.51 9.53 0.98
CA LEU A 20 5.86 10.81 1.19
C LEU A 20 5.93 11.25 2.66
N THR A 21 5.79 12.56 2.87
CA THR A 21 5.54 13.11 4.21
C THR A 21 4.10 12.83 4.66
N ILE A 22 3.84 12.91 5.96
CA ILE A 22 2.51 12.69 6.55
C ILE A 22 1.47 13.65 5.96
N GLU A 23 1.86 14.89 5.68
CA GLU A 23 1.00 15.90 5.07
C GLU A 23 0.63 15.54 3.63
N GLU A 24 1.58 15.02 2.86
CA GLU A 24 1.37 14.59 1.47
C GLU A 24 0.53 13.32 1.39
N GLU A 25 0.74 12.37 2.31
CA GLU A 25 -0.09 11.17 2.44
C GLU A 25 -1.56 11.55 2.65
N LYS A 26 -1.85 12.40 3.65
CA LYS A 26 -3.21 12.90 3.91
C LYS A 26 -3.80 13.60 2.69
N LYS A 27 -2.99 14.35 1.94
CA LYS A 27 -3.44 15.00 0.71
C LYS A 27 -3.83 13.98 -0.35
N VAL A 28 -3.05 12.92 -0.54
CA VAL A 28 -3.38 11.82 -1.46
C VAL A 28 -4.66 11.12 -1.02
N GLU A 29 -4.82 10.83 0.28
CA GLU A 29 -6.03 10.20 0.83
C GLU A 29 -7.28 11.05 0.59
N ASN A 30 -7.21 12.36 0.87
CA ASN A 30 -8.30 13.29 0.58
C ASN A 30 -8.61 13.35 -0.92
N MET A 31 -7.58 13.39 -1.77
CA MET A 31 -7.75 13.38 -3.22
C MET A 31 -8.41 12.07 -3.72
N CYS A 32 -8.09 10.92 -3.12
CA CYS A 32 -8.75 9.65 -3.43
C CYS A 32 -10.21 9.63 -2.97
N HIS A 33 -10.52 10.26 -1.83
CA HIS A 33 -11.88 10.40 -1.32
C HIS A 33 -12.75 11.29 -2.23
N ASP A 34 -12.22 12.46 -2.58
CA ASP A 34 -12.94 13.47 -3.36
C ASP A 34 -13.01 13.12 -4.85
N PHE A 35 -12.03 12.40 -5.37
CA PHE A 35 -11.90 12.08 -6.80
C PHE A 35 -11.69 10.58 -7.04
N PRO A 36 -12.76 9.83 -7.36
CA PRO A 36 -12.67 8.38 -7.62
C PRO A 36 -11.69 7.99 -8.72
N ALA A 37 -11.45 8.88 -9.71
CA ALA A 37 -10.46 8.66 -10.75
C ALA A 37 -9.02 8.53 -10.19
N VAL A 38 -8.69 9.28 -9.14
CA VAL A 38 -7.39 9.21 -8.46
C VAL A 38 -7.29 7.90 -7.68
N ALA A 39 -8.36 7.48 -7.00
CA ALA A 39 -8.40 6.20 -6.29
C ALA A 39 -8.23 5.00 -7.26
N ASN A 40 -8.88 5.04 -8.42
CA ASN A 40 -8.75 4.01 -9.44
C ASN A 40 -7.32 3.89 -9.96
N GLU A 41 -6.66 5.02 -10.23
CA GLU A 41 -5.27 5.04 -10.66
C GLU A 41 -4.33 4.50 -9.57
N LEU A 42 -4.52 4.92 -8.32
CA LEU A 42 -3.75 4.43 -7.19
C LEU A 42 -3.88 2.90 -7.04
N GLN A 43 -5.10 2.38 -7.19
CA GLN A 43 -5.34 0.94 -7.15
C GLN A 43 -4.66 0.20 -8.32
N LEU A 44 -4.63 0.81 -9.52
CA LEU A 44 -3.94 0.23 -10.68
C LEU A 44 -2.42 0.14 -10.44
N LEU A 45 -1.82 1.18 -9.85
CA LEU A 45 -0.41 1.19 -9.47
C LEU A 45 -0.10 0.10 -8.44
N GLN A 46 -0.91 -0.01 -7.38
CA GLN A 46 -0.76 -1.05 -6.35
C GLN A 46 -0.82 -2.45 -6.95
N LYS A 47 -1.82 -2.75 -7.79
CA LYS A 47 -1.92 -4.05 -8.48
C LYS A 47 -0.73 -4.35 -9.36
N THR A 48 -0.17 -3.33 -10.00
CA THR A 48 1.02 -3.47 -10.85
C THR A 48 2.24 -3.85 -10.01
N LEU A 49 2.41 -3.21 -8.85
CA LEU A 49 3.46 -3.56 -7.88
C LEU A 49 3.26 -4.97 -7.31
N GLU A 50 2.03 -5.34 -6.92
CA GLU A 50 1.71 -6.69 -6.46
C GLU A 50 2.09 -7.73 -7.52
N LYS A 51 1.72 -7.51 -8.79
CA LYS A 51 2.09 -8.39 -9.90
C LYS A 51 3.61 -8.50 -10.07
N TYR A 52 4.33 -7.39 -9.95
CA TYR A 52 5.79 -7.39 -9.99
C TYR A 52 6.37 -8.24 -8.84
N THR A 53 5.86 -8.09 -7.61
CA THR A 53 6.33 -8.86 -6.46
C THR A 53 6.01 -10.35 -6.58
N ALA A 54 4.85 -10.71 -7.13
CA ALA A 54 4.47 -12.10 -7.35
C ALA A 54 5.44 -12.79 -8.33
N ASN A 55 5.85 -12.09 -9.39
CA ASN A 55 6.81 -12.60 -10.37
C ASN A 55 8.25 -12.65 -9.85
N ASN A 56 8.58 -11.84 -8.84
CA ASN A 56 9.91 -11.73 -8.25
C ASN A 56 9.93 -12.19 -6.78
N SER A 57 9.14 -13.22 -6.47
CA SER A 57 9.00 -13.71 -5.10
C SER A 57 10.33 -14.26 -4.56
N ILE A 58 10.73 -13.75 -3.39
CA ILE A 58 11.94 -14.20 -2.70
C ILE A 58 11.55 -15.31 -1.71
N PHE A 59 12.23 -16.45 -1.79
CA PHE A 59 12.01 -17.56 -0.87
C PHE A 59 12.30 -17.14 0.58
N ARG A 60 11.32 -17.35 1.47
CA ARG A 60 11.42 -17.03 2.91
C ARG A 60 11.68 -18.31 3.70
N ARG A 61 12.44 -18.20 4.81
CA ARG A 61 12.63 -19.31 5.76
C ARG A 61 11.29 -19.66 6.44
N ASN A 62 10.94 -20.94 6.44
CA ASN A 62 9.68 -21.46 7.01
C ASN A 62 9.48 -21.12 8.51
N GLU A 63 10.57 -20.94 9.26
CA GLU A 63 10.54 -20.56 10.67
C GLU A 63 9.84 -19.21 10.92
N LEU A 64 9.90 -18.28 9.96
CA LEU A 64 9.27 -16.98 10.09
C LEU A 64 7.74 -17.10 10.16
N ARG A 65 7.16 -18.03 9.38
CA ARG A 65 5.72 -18.29 9.35
C ARG A 65 5.23 -18.80 10.71
N MET A 66 5.98 -19.69 11.35
CA MET A 66 5.64 -20.20 12.67
C MET A 66 5.67 -19.10 13.72
N LYS A 67 6.71 -18.25 13.73
CA LYS A 67 6.83 -17.12 14.66
C LYS A 67 5.66 -16.14 14.54
N VAL A 68 5.24 -15.82 13.31
CA VAL A 68 4.09 -14.93 13.08
C VAL A 68 2.79 -15.56 13.62
N TRP A 69 2.57 -16.86 13.37
CA TRP A 69 1.36 -17.55 13.84
C TRP A 69 1.27 -17.62 15.36
N GLU A 70 2.39 -17.91 16.04
CA GLU A 70 2.44 -17.90 17.51
C GLU A 70 2.16 -16.51 18.09
N ALA A 71 2.69 -15.45 17.47
CA ALA A 71 2.43 -14.08 17.89
C ALA A 71 0.93 -13.72 17.76
N VAL A 72 0.29 -14.09 16.64
CA VAL A 72 -1.14 -13.88 16.42
C VAL A 72 -1.99 -14.63 17.45
N LYS A 73 -1.66 -15.90 17.74
CA LYS A 73 -2.36 -16.71 18.73
C LYS A 73 -2.30 -16.09 20.13
N LYS A 74 -1.11 -15.66 20.57
CA LYS A 74 -0.94 -14.97 21.87
C LYS A 74 -1.79 -13.72 21.99
N LEU A 75 -1.86 -12.90 20.93
CA LEU A 75 -2.67 -11.68 20.93
C LEU A 75 -4.17 -11.98 21.08
N TRP A 76 -4.65 -13.05 20.44
CA TRP A 76 -6.04 -13.47 20.53
C TRP A 76 -6.40 -14.01 21.92
N GLU A 77 -5.53 -14.85 22.50
CA GLU A 77 -5.73 -15.37 23.86
C GLU A 77 -5.67 -14.29 24.96
N ALA A 78 -4.93 -13.20 24.72
CA ALA A 78 -4.83 -12.07 25.63
C ALA A 78 -6.00 -11.08 25.54
N ASN A 79 -6.88 -11.21 24.53
CA ASN A 79 -8.02 -10.32 24.31
C ASN A 79 -9.27 -11.15 23.92
N PRO A 80 -9.86 -11.89 24.90
CA PRO A 80 -10.99 -12.80 24.66
C PRO A 80 -12.30 -12.09 24.29
#